data_AF-A0A9Q9U6N6-F1
#
_entry.id   AF-A0A9Q9U6N6-F1
#
_cell.length_a   1.000
_cell.length_b   1.000
_cell.length_c   1.000
_cell.angle_alpha   90.00
_cell.angle_beta   90.00
_cell.angle_gamma   90.00
#
_symmetry.space_group_name_H-M   'P 1'
#
loop_
_entity.id
_entity.type
_entity.pdbx_description
1 polymer ?
#
loop_
_entity_poly.entity_id
_entity_poly.type
_entity_poly.pdbx_seq_one_letter_code
_entity_poly.pdbx_strand_id
1 'polypeptide(L)'
;MLARKYRCSVDAEPLRRYEAGGYHPLALGDVLEGGRYKILHKLGWGSYSTTWAAKDQKDDLYVVLKVTTSEAKESRELKGCELCPLSLKITLDGIM
;
A
#
# COMPACT_ATOMS: atom_id res chain seq x y z
N MET A 1 -7.79 13.39 37.94
CA MET A 1 -7.50 12.34 36.92
C MET A 1 -6.67 12.97 35.82
N LEU A 2 -5.38 12.65 35.71
CA LEU A 2 -4.55 13.13 34.59
C LEU A 2 -4.71 12.16 33.42
N ALA A 3 -5.30 12.63 32.33
CA ALA A 3 -5.36 11.88 31.09
C ALA A 3 -3.93 11.66 30.58
N ARG A 4 -3.50 10.40 30.50
CA ARG A 4 -2.26 10.05 29.81
C ARG A 4 -2.39 10.47 28.35
N LYS A 5 -1.61 11.47 27.95
CA LYS A 5 -1.53 11.94 26.57
C LYS A 5 -0.76 10.89 25.76
N TYR A 6 -1.48 9.93 25.17
CA TYR A 6 -0.90 8.96 24.25
C TYR A 6 -0.38 9.71 23.02
N ARG A 7 0.94 9.71 22.84
CA ARG A 7 1.59 10.16 21.61
C ARG A 7 2.02 8.92 20.85
N CYS A 8 1.42 8.69 19.68
CA CYS A 8 1.93 7.72 18.74
C CYS A 8 3.17 8.32 18.07
N SER A 9 4.33 7.69 18.22
CA SER A 9 5.57 8.11 17.56
C SER A 9 5.75 7.49 16.17
N VAL A 10 4.77 6.71 15.70
CA VAL A 10 4.80 6.10 14.38
C VAL A 10 4.45 7.16 13.35
N ASP A 11 5.34 7.35 12.38
CA ASP A 11 5.15 8.26 11.26
C ASP A 11 4.02 7.75 10.36
N ALA A 12 2.92 8.49 10.33
CA ALA A 12 1.74 8.17 9.54
C ALA A 12 1.66 9.09 8.33
N GLU A 13 1.18 8.55 7.22
CA GLU A 13 0.97 9.34 6.02
C GLU A 13 -0.05 10.47 6.25
N PRO A 14 0.09 11.57 5.51
CA PRO A 14 -0.85 12.67 5.60
C PRO A 14 -2.24 12.27 5.06
N LEU A 15 -3.25 12.29 5.93
CA LEU A 15 -4.65 11.93 5.61
C LEU A 15 -5.22 12.70 4.41
N ARG A 16 -4.82 13.96 4.21
CA ARG A 16 -5.26 14.79 3.07
C ARG A 16 -4.96 14.18 1.70
N ARG A 17 -4.04 13.21 1.63
CA ARG A 17 -3.67 12.55 0.37
C ARG A 17 -4.62 11.44 -0.04
N TYR A 18 -5.57 11.05 0.80
CA TYR A 18 -6.66 10.15 0.42
C TYR A 18 -7.76 10.93 -0.30
N GLU A 19 -7.45 11.41 -1.50
CA GLU A 19 -8.32 12.18 -2.37
C GLU A 19 -8.21 11.68 -3.81
N ALA A 20 -9.10 12.13 -4.70
CA ALA A 20 -8.98 11.84 -6.12
C ALA A 20 -7.61 12.33 -6.63
N GLY A 21 -6.84 11.48 -7.31
CA GLY A 21 -5.45 11.79 -7.69
C GLY A 21 -4.40 11.21 -6.73
N GLY A 22 -4.77 11.03 -5.46
CA GLY A 22 -3.87 10.69 -4.37
C GLY A 22 -3.79 9.20 -4.03
N TYR A 23 -3.60 8.87 -2.75
CA TYR A 23 -3.54 7.50 -2.24
C TYR A 23 -4.90 6.82 -2.38
N HIS A 24 -4.87 5.58 -2.84
CA HIS A 24 -6.05 4.73 -2.82
C HIS A 24 -6.32 4.23 -1.39
N PRO A 25 -7.57 4.36 -0.89
CA PRO A 25 -7.94 3.81 0.41
C PRO A 25 -7.93 2.29 0.35
N LEU A 26 -7.24 1.66 1.31
CA LEU A 26 -7.24 0.22 1.55
C LEU A 26 -7.40 -0.06 3.04
N ALA A 27 -8.09 -1.14 3.35
CA ALA A 27 -8.32 -1.65 4.69
C ALA A 27 -7.77 -3.08 4.85
N LEU A 28 -7.56 -3.48 6.10
CA LEU A 28 -7.18 -4.85 6.41
C LEU A 28 -8.33 -5.80 6.04
N GLY A 29 -8.00 -6.87 5.34
CA GLY A 29 -9.00 -7.83 4.84
C GLY A 29 -9.54 -7.52 3.45
N ASP A 30 -9.26 -6.34 2.88
CA ASP A 30 -9.59 -6.05 1.49
C ASP A 30 -8.98 -7.10 0.55
N VAL A 31 -9.69 -7.39 -0.52
CA VAL A 31 -9.26 -8.34 -1.56
C VAL A 31 -9.14 -7.62 -2.90
N LEU A 32 -7.99 -7.81 -3.55
CA LEU A 32 -7.67 -7.22 -4.86
C LEU A 32 -7.55 -8.31 -5.91
N GLU A 33 -7.56 -7.91 -7.19
CA GLU A 33 -7.36 -8.79 -8.34
C GLU A 33 -8.29 -10.02 -8.31
N GLY A 34 -9.61 -9.77 -8.28
CA GLY A 34 -10.62 -10.84 -8.29
C GLY A 34 -10.55 -11.81 -7.10
N GLY A 35 -9.99 -11.37 -5.96
CA GLY A 35 -9.86 -12.20 -4.76
C GLY A 35 -8.48 -12.79 -4.53
N ARG A 36 -7.51 -12.58 -5.44
CA ARG A 36 -6.17 -13.18 -5.33
C ARG A 36 -5.38 -12.60 -4.16
N TYR A 37 -5.40 -11.29 -3.94
CA TYR A 37 -4.53 -10.67 -2.93
C TYR A 37 -5.34 -10.13 -1.76
N LYS A 38 -5.18 -10.75 -0.59
CA LYS A 38 -5.81 -10.31 0.66
C LYS A 38 -4.88 -9.41 1.47
N ILE A 39 -5.27 -8.18 1.77
CA ILE A 39 -4.49 -7.23 2.56
C ILE A 39 -4.41 -7.68 4.02
N LEU A 40 -3.19 -7.73 4.56
CA LEU A 40 -2.91 -8.17 5.93
C LEU A 40 -2.40 -7.07 6.86
N HIS A 41 -1.50 -6.22 6.37
CA HIS A 41 -0.93 -5.15 7.17
C HIS A 41 -0.38 -4.02 6.30
N LYS A 42 -0.35 -2.80 6.84
CA LYS A 42 0.35 -1.68 6.20
C LYS A 42 1.82 -1.72 6.60
N LEU A 43 2.70 -1.73 5.61
CA LEU A 43 4.16 -1.74 5.85
C LEU A 43 4.75 -0.33 5.81
N GLY A 44 4.11 0.59 5.10
CA GLY A 44 4.54 1.97 5.08
C GLY A 44 3.91 2.78 3.97
N TRP A 45 4.49 3.95 3.76
CA TRP A 45 4.06 4.92 2.77
C TRP A 45 5.25 5.70 2.25
N GLY A 46 5.10 6.27 1.07
CA GLY A 46 6.08 7.16 0.45
C GLY A 46 5.38 8.24 -0.35
N SER A 47 6.17 9.10 -1.00
CA SER A 47 5.65 10.29 -1.68
C SER A 47 4.62 10.00 -2.78
N TYR A 48 4.52 8.80 -3.34
CA TYR A 48 3.54 8.50 -4.40
C TYR A 48 2.94 7.10 -4.30
N SER A 49 3.14 6.42 -3.16
CA SER A 49 2.60 5.09 -2.99
C SER A 49 2.41 4.74 -1.52
N THR A 50 1.55 3.75 -1.27
CA THR A 50 1.49 3.02 -0.01
C THR A 50 1.97 1.59 -0.22
N THR A 51 2.55 0.99 0.81
CA THR A 51 3.13 -0.36 0.76
C THR A 51 2.43 -1.25 1.78
N TRP A 52 1.97 -2.42 1.34
CA TRP A 52 1.13 -3.33 2.11
C TRP A 52 1.67 -4.76 2.05
N ALA A 53 1.56 -5.48 3.15
CA ALA A 53 1.70 -6.93 3.18
C ALA A 53 0.36 -7.56 2.79
N ALA A 54 0.40 -8.55 1.90
CA ALA A 54 -0.77 -9.29 1.48
C ALA A 54 -0.49 -10.79 1.40
N LYS A 55 -1.56 -11.59 1.39
CA LYS A 55 -1.51 -13.01 1.10
C LYS A 55 -2.04 -13.24 -0.31
N ASP A 56 -1.20 -13.76 -1.20
CA ASP A 56 -1.63 -14.35 -2.46
C ASP A 56 -2.35 -15.67 -2.15
N GLN A 57 -3.67 -15.67 -2.34
CA GLN A 57 -4.54 -16.81 -2.11
C GLN A 57 -4.36 -17.91 -3.16
N LYS A 58 -3.83 -17.58 -4.35
CA LYS A 58 -3.66 -18.53 -5.44
C LYS A 58 -2.42 -19.40 -5.25
N ASP A 59 -1.29 -18.74 -4.98
CA ASP A 59 0.01 -19.42 -4.85
C ASP A 59 0.37 -19.70 -3.38
N ASP A 60 -0.51 -19.31 -2.43
CA ASP A 60 -0.32 -19.41 -0.98
C ASP A 60 0.96 -18.70 -0.48
N LEU A 61 1.34 -17.60 -1.11
CA LEU A 61 2.55 -16.83 -0.78
C LEU A 61 2.24 -15.50 -0.07
N TYR A 62 3.13 -15.08 0.81
CA TYR A 62 3.11 -13.72 1.35
C TYR A 62 3.81 -12.78 0.37
N VAL A 63 3.17 -11.68 0.00
CA VAL A 63 3.67 -10.73 -0.99
C VAL A 63 3.63 -9.31 -0.46
N VAL A 64 4.43 -8.44 -1.08
CA VAL A 64 4.40 -7.00 -0.82
C VAL A 64 3.72 -6.31 -1.99
N LEU A 65 2.67 -5.56 -1.70
CA LEU A 65 1.93 -4.77 -2.67
C LEU A 65 2.32 -3.31 -2.54
N LYS A 66 2.77 -2.72 -3.65
CA LYS A 66 2.97 -1.28 -3.76
C LYS A 66 1.82 -0.69 -4.58
N VAL A 67 1.08 0.21 -3.94
CA VAL A 67 -0.12 0.84 -4.49
C VAL A 67 0.21 2.30 -4.77
N THR A 68 0.31 2.66 -6.04
CA THR A 68 0.71 4.00 -6.49
C THR A 68 -0.49 4.94 -6.56
N THR A 69 -0.27 6.24 -6.36
CA THR A 69 -1.30 7.26 -6.55
C THR A 69 -1.69 7.36 -8.03
N SER A 70 -2.94 7.71 -8.33
CA SER A 70 -3.40 7.84 -9.72
C SER A 70 -2.71 8.98 -10.49
N GLU A 71 -2.14 9.97 -9.81
CA GLU A 71 -1.30 11.02 -10.42
C GLU A 71 0.14 10.57 -10.76
N ALA A 72 0.57 9.41 -10.25
CA ALA A 72 1.92 8.92 -10.49
C ALA A 72 2.03 8.36 -11.92
N LYS A 73 2.22 9.26 -12.90
CA LYS A 73 2.74 8.88 -14.22
C LYS A 73 4.15 8.33 -14.04
N GLU A 74 4.26 7.00 -14.01
CA GLU A 74 5.47 6.18 -14.14
C GLU A 74 6.80 6.95 -13.96
N SER A 75 6.98 7.53 -12.77
CA SER A 75 8.10 8.40 -12.49
C SER A 75 9.27 7.52 -12.10
N ARG A 76 10.04 7.12 -13.12
CA ARG A 76 11.43 6.62 -13.03
C ARG A 76 11.65 5.72 -11.83
N GLU A 77 11.05 4.54 -11.84
CA GLU A 77 11.57 3.49 -10.98
C GLU A 77 12.95 3.13 -11.51
N LEU A 78 13.96 3.65 -10.83
CA LEU A 78 15.30 3.08 -10.84
C LEU A 78 15.11 1.57 -10.64
N LYS A 79 15.43 0.77 -11.65
CA LYS A 79 15.69 -0.67 -11.50
C LYS A 79 16.88 -0.79 -10.56
N GLY A 80 16.62 -0.80 -9.24
CA GLY A 80 17.66 -0.49 -8.27
C GLY A 80 17.38 -1.05 -6.88
N CYS A 81 17.28 -2.38 -6.82
CA CYS A 81 17.59 -3.32 -5.72
C CYS A 81 16.59 -4.47 -5.79
N GLU A 82 16.98 -5.53 -6.49
CA GLU A 82 16.33 -6.84 -6.49
C GLU A 82 16.55 -7.55 -5.14
N LEU A 83 16.10 -6.96 -4.03
CA LEU A 83 16.23 -7.57 -2.70
C LEU A 83 14.93 -8.21 -2.19
N CYS A 84 13.83 -8.14 -2.95
CA CYS A 84 12.61 -8.88 -2.66
C CYS A 84 11.93 -9.36 -3.95
N PRO A 85 12.02 -10.65 -4.34
CA PRO A 85 11.34 -11.20 -5.53
C PRO A 85 9.80 -11.19 -5.45
N LEU A 86 9.20 -10.56 -4.43
CA LEU A 86 7.77 -10.61 -4.11
C LEU A 86 7.08 -9.23 -4.14
N SER A 87 7.70 -8.22 -4.76
CA SER A 87 7.08 -6.89 -4.92
C SER A 87 6.17 -6.86 -6.14
N LEU A 88 4.86 -6.89 -5.91
CA LEU A 88 3.87 -6.67 -6.95
C LEU A 88 3.46 -5.19 -6.97
N LYS A 89 3.45 -4.59 -8.17
CA LYS A 89 2.90 -3.26 -8.39
C LYS A 89 1.48 -3.43 -8.88
N ILE A 90 0.53 -2.89 -8.12
CA ILE A 90 -0.86 -2.83 -8.53
C ILE A 90 -1.16 -1.36 -8.81
N THR A 91 -1.45 -1.05 -10.06
CA THR A 91 -2.01 0.24 -10.45
C THR A 91 -3.53 0.11 -10.38
N LEU A 92 -4.17 0.89 -9.51
CA LEU A 92 -5.61 0.81 -9.25
C LEU A 92 -6.43 1.73 -10.19
N ASP A 93 -5.84 2.23 -11.28
CA ASP A 93 -6.45 3.13 -12.26
C ASP A 93 -7.47 2.45 -13.20
N GLY A 94 -7.81 1.17 -12.96
CA GLY A 94 -8.76 0.41 -13.77
C GLY A 94 -9.55 -0.68 -13.02
N ILE A 95 -9.68 -0.61 -11.69
CA ILE A 95 -10.49 -1.57 -10.89
C ILE A 95 -11.89 -0.99 -10.58
N MET A 96 -12.63 -0.60 -11.61
CA MET A 96 -14.11 -0.60 -11.59
C MET A 96 -14.62 -1.69 -12.51
#